data_AF-A0A1N6WCX8-F1
#
_entry.id   AF-A0A1N6WCX8-F1
#
_cell.length_a   1.000
_cell.length_b   1.000
_cell.length_c   1.000
_cell.angle_alpha   90.00
_cell.angle_beta   90.00
_cell.angle_gamma   90.00
#
_symmetry.space_group_name_H-M   'P 1'
#
loop_
_entity.id
_entity.type
_entity.pdbx_description
1 polymer ?
#
loop_
_entity_poly.entity_id
_entity_poly.type
_entity_poly.pdbx_seq_one_letter_code
_entity_poly.pdbx_strand_id
1 'polypeptide(L)'
;MRTLTFNKQASLYPNQSTRLLWHLVFWGFMSCLSVVNTAYMFNTSLLNLSTLSYAFLTIVVIYFNHTMLSYYGLGFIQNKHWVKLLALLLLLYLVCTILIQSLSPLSALFPDNQRMRIYSERIYINSIADIFSLNTFIWIFSIPMFGTLFAFAAKTLKNSYEANKRNAMLQKEKTEMELNFLRAQIHPHFLFNTLNNIYGMVMENERAGQVVLKLSDLLRFSLYESSGKRIPIGREVEFLADYINLEQIRHHNTRVAISYDFDHIKNKETPIVPLLLISFVENAFKHGVNATIGKAWVRISLKQEGDTILFHVENSKPDTKKERPATTGIGIENAKRRLALLYPDKHHLNITETADSYKVSLTLHTND
;
A
#
# COMPACT_ATOMS: atom_id res chain seq x y z
N MET A 1 20.20 4.90 15.81
CA MET A 1 18.85 4.39 16.08
C MET A 1 17.98 5.53 16.60
N ARG A 2 17.29 6.26 15.72
CA ARG A 2 16.24 7.22 16.11
C ARG A 2 14.92 6.48 16.05
N THR A 3 14.31 6.26 17.20
CA THR A 3 12.94 5.76 17.33
C THR A 3 12.00 6.72 16.59
N LEU A 4 11.48 6.26 15.46
CA LEU A 4 10.40 6.91 14.74
C LEU A 4 9.17 6.95 15.65
N THR A 5 8.92 8.11 16.25
CA THR A 5 7.67 8.42 16.93
C THR A 5 6.57 8.37 15.88
N PHE A 6 5.82 7.25 15.87
CA PHE A 6 4.67 7.07 15.00
C PHE A 6 3.67 8.20 15.26
N ASN A 7 3.46 8.97 14.20
CA ASN A 7 2.61 10.12 14.15
C ASN A 7 1.18 9.72 14.56
N LYS A 8 0.65 10.35 15.60
CA LYS A 8 -0.75 10.26 16.07
C LYS A 8 -1.68 10.71 14.93
N GLN A 9 -1.99 9.84 13.98
CA GLN A 9 -2.97 10.11 12.93
C GLN A 9 -4.38 9.87 13.46
N ALA A 10 -5.14 10.96 13.52
CA ALA A 10 -6.60 11.04 13.45
C ALA A 10 -7.41 10.04 14.30
N SER A 11 -7.07 9.92 15.59
CA SER A 11 -8.11 9.51 16.53
C SER A 11 -9.11 10.66 16.67
N LEU A 12 -10.40 10.40 16.40
CA LEU A 12 -11.52 11.31 16.70
C LEU A 12 -11.45 11.92 18.11
N TYR A 13 -10.72 11.26 19.01
CA TYR A 13 -10.35 11.75 20.33
C TYR A 13 -8.82 11.81 20.44
N PRO A 14 -8.19 12.99 20.28
CA PRO A 14 -6.73 13.14 20.34
C PRO A 14 -6.16 12.85 21.74
N ASN A 15 -6.99 13.01 22.79
CA ASN A 15 -6.65 12.80 24.20
C ASN A 15 -7.69 11.89 24.91
N GLN A 16 -7.23 11.09 25.88
CA GLN A 16 -8.10 10.19 26.66
C GLN A 16 -9.21 10.96 27.40
N SER A 17 -8.91 12.15 27.92
CA SER A 17 -9.89 13.01 28.58
C SER A 17 -11.02 13.44 27.65
N THR A 18 -10.70 13.74 26.38
CA THR A 18 -11.72 14.09 25.37
C THR A 18 -12.61 12.90 25.05
N ARG A 19 -12.03 11.68 24.98
CA ARG A 19 -12.80 10.45 24.80
C ARG A 19 -13.76 10.22 25.96
N LEU A 20 -13.27 10.37 27.20
CA LEU A 20 -14.08 10.23 28.40
C LEU A 20 -15.23 11.25 28.42
N LEU A 21 -14.94 12.52 28.09
CA LEU A 21 -15.94 13.57 28.00
C LEU A 21 -17.06 13.20 27.01
N TRP A 22 -16.72 12.77 25.79
CA TRP A 22 -17.72 12.40 24.79
C TRP A 22 -18.51 11.15 25.18
N HIS A 23 -17.90 10.18 25.87
CA HIS A 23 -18.64 9.05 26.43
C HIS A 23 -19.63 9.50 27.51
N LEU A 24 -19.22 10.41 28.41
CA LEU A 24 -20.10 10.95 29.45
C LEU A 24 -21.25 11.74 28.84
N VAL A 25 -20.97 12.59 27.83
CA VAL A 25 -21.99 13.35 27.10
C VAL A 25 -22.98 12.40 26.40
N PHE A 26 -22.48 11.37 25.71
CA PHE A 26 -23.33 10.39 25.03
C PHE A 26 -24.24 9.65 26.01
N TRP A 27 -23.68 9.09 27.09
CA TRP A 27 -24.47 8.35 28.08
C TRP A 27 -25.40 9.24 28.90
N GLY A 28 -25.00 10.49 29.18
CA GLY A 28 -25.88 11.50 29.77
C GLY A 28 -27.07 11.83 28.86
N PHE A 29 -26.83 12.04 27.56
CA PHE A 29 -27.88 12.26 26.57
C PHE A 29 -28.82 11.04 26.47
N MET A 30 -28.27 9.84 26.35
CA MET A 30 -29.06 8.60 26.28
C MET A 30 -29.90 8.37 27.55
N SER A 31 -29.36 8.72 28.72
CA SER A 31 -30.11 8.63 29.99
C SER A 31 -31.25 9.64 30.04
N CYS A 32 -31.01 10.88 29.63
CA CYS A 32 -32.06 11.91 29.52
C CYS A 32 -33.17 11.48 28.54
N LEU A 33 -32.78 10.99 27.36
CA LEU A 33 -33.71 10.47 26.37
C LEU A 33 -34.53 9.29 26.91
N SER A 34 -33.90 8.38 27.68
CA SER A 34 -34.59 7.27 28.32
C SER A 34 -35.64 7.75 29.34
N VAL A 35 -35.34 8.77 30.15
CA VAL A 35 -36.29 9.38 31.09
C VAL A 35 -37.47 10.02 30.34
N VAL A 36 -37.20 10.81 29.30
CA VAL A 36 -38.24 11.45 28.48
C VAL A 36 -39.14 10.42 27.83
N ASN A 37 -38.55 9.38 27.23
CA ASN A 37 -39.31 8.30 26.59
C ASN A 37 -40.18 7.53 27.60
N THR A 38 -39.64 7.25 28.79
CA THR A 38 -40.37 6.55 29.86
C THR A 38 -41.52 7.38 30.40
N ALA A 39 -41.28 8.68 30.62
CA ALA A 39 -42.31 9.63 31.08
C ALA A 39 -43.47 9.74 30.08
N TYR A 40 -43.14 9.81 28.79
CA TYR A 40 -44.13 9.81 27.71
C TYR A 40 -44.92 8.50 27.67
N MET A 41 -44.24 7.36 27.74
CA MET A 41 -44.84 6.03 27.70
C MET A 41 -45.84 5.81 28.85
N PHE A 42 -45.47 6.19 30.07
CA PHE A 42 -46.31 6.00 31.26
C PHE A 42 -47.21 7.19 31.61
N ASN A 43 -47.16 8.27 30.84
CA ASN A 43 -47.88 9.53 31.10
C ASN A 43 -47.61 10.09 32.50
N THR A 44 -46.34 10.06 32.91
CA THR A 44 -45.88 10.51 34.22
C THR A 44 -45.00 11.74 34.09
N SER A 45 -44.75 12.45 35.20
CA SER A 45 -43.75 13.51 35.22
C SER A 45 -42.34 12.94 35.07
N LEU A 46 -41.42 13.76 34.54
CA LEU A 46 -40.01 13.37 34.34
C LEU A 46 -39.31 12.97 35.64
N LEU A 47 -39.69 13.60 36.75
CA LEU A 47 -39.12 13.37 38.09
C LEU A 47 -39.91 12.35 38.92
N ASN A 48 -40.92 11.70 38.34
CA ASN A 48 -41.65 10.64 39.05
C ASN A 48 -40.71 9.47 39.34
N LEU A 49 -40.77 8.92 40.56
CA LEU A 49 -39.94 7.79 40.98
C LEU A 49 -40.08 6.59 40.03
N SER A 50 -41.29 6.28 39.57
CA SER A 50 -41.51 5.15 38.66
C SER A 50 -40.84 5.37 37.30
N THR A 51 -40.90 6.60 36.77
CA THR A 51 -40.19 7.02 35.55
C THR A 51 -38.70 6.81 35.69
N LEU A 52 -38.12 7.30 36.79
CA LEU A 52 -36.68 7.25 37.02
C LEU A 52 -36.20 5.80 37.20
N SER A 53 -36.94 4.97 37.93
CA SER A 53 -36.61 3.55 38.11
C SER A 53 -36.62 2.76 36.80
N TYR A 54 -37.65 2.95 35.96
CA TYR A 54 -37.74 2.26 34.66
C TYR A 54 -36.68 2.75 33.68
N ALA A 55 -36.46 4.07 33.59
CA ALA A 55 -35.44 4.64 32.73
C ALA A 55 -34.03 4.18 33.14
N PHE A 56 -33.74 4.12 34.44
CA PHE A 56 -32.48 3.62 34.96
C PHE A 56 -32.22 2.15 34.57
N LEU A 57 -33.22 1.27 34.75
CA LEU A 57 -33.07 -0.14 34.37
C LEU A 57 -32.91 -0.29 32.86
N THR A 58 -33.63 0.50 32.07
CA THR A 58 -33.52 0.51 30.60
C THR A 58 -32.13 0.93 30.15
N ILE A 59 -31.55 1.99 30.73
CA ILE A 59 -30.21 2.45 30.33
C ILE A 59 -29.12 1.46 30.75
N VAL A 60 -29.27 0.77 31.89
CA VAL A 60 -28.35 -0.29 32.33
C VAL A 60 -28.32 -1.45 31.32
N VAL A 61 -29.49 -1.87 30.83
CA VAL A 61 -29.60 -2.91 29.80
C VAL A 61 -28.92 -2.48 28.50
N ILE A 62 -29.18 -1.24 28.04
CA ILE A 62 -28.56 -0.69 26.82
C ILE A 62 -27.04 -0.63 26.97
N TYR A 63 -26.54 -0.16 28.12
CA TYR A 63 -25.12 -0.08 28.42
C TYR A 63 -24.44 -1.45 28.43
N PHE A 64 -25.06 -2.43 29.08
CA PHE A 64 -24.54 -3.80 29.14
C PHE A 64 -24.44 -4.42 27.75
N ASN A 65 -25.52 -4.34 26.96
CA ASN A 65 -25.55 -4.86 25.59
C ASN A 65 -24.52 -4.17 24.69
N HIS A 66 -24.42 -2.84 24.77
CA HIS A 66 -23.41 -2.07 24.05
C HIS A 66 -22.00 -2.55 24.36
N THR A 67 -21.69 -2.73 25.66
CA THR A 67 -20.37 -3.13 26.13
C THR A 67 -20.03 -4.55 25.68
N MET A 68 -20.96 -5.49 25.82
CA MET A 68 -20.75 -6.88 25.41
C MET A 68 -20.57 -7.02 23.89
N LEU A 69 -21.42 -6.36 23.09
CA LEU A 69 -21.33 -6.42 21.64
C LEU A 69 -20.07 -5.72 21.11
N SER A 70 -19.69 -4.59 21.72
CA SER A 70 -18.50 -3.84 21.29
C SER A 70 -17.18 -4.49 21.69
N TYR A 71 -17.13 -5.21 22.82
CA TYR A 71 -15.94 -5.90 23.32
C TYR A 71 -15.79 -7.30 22.71
N TYR A 72 -16.81 -8.16 22.83
CA TYR A 72 -16.77 -9.54 22.35
C TYR A 72 -17.26 -9.69 20.90
N GLY A 73 -18.38 -9.04 20.56
CA GLY A 73 -19.01 -9.17 19.24
C GLY A 73 -18.08 -8.76 18.09
N LEU A 74 -17.32 -7.67 18.27
CA LEU A 74 -16.34 -7.22 17.28
C LEU A 74 -15.26 -8.27 17.01
N GLY A 75 -14.71 -8.86 18.07
CA GLY A 75 -13.68 -9.89 17.97
C GLY A 75 -14.19 -11.14 17.26
N PHE A 76 -15.44 -11.54 17.49
CA PHE A 76 -16.02 -12.69 16.79
C PHE A 76 -16.28 -12.43 15.31
N ILE A 77 -16.75 -11.23 14.95
CA ILE A 77 -16.97 -10.86 13.54
C ILE A 77 -15.64 -10.79 12.78
N GLN A 78 -14.63 -10.14 13.36
CA GLN A 78 -13.31 -10.01 12.73
C GLN A 78 -12.65 -11.37 12.50
N ASN A 79 -12.82 -12.31 13.43
CA ASN A 79 -12.27 -13.66 13.32
C ASN A 79 -13.22 -14.66 12.64
N LYS A 80 -14.34 -14.19 12.06
CA LYS A 80 -15.37 -15.02 11.40
C LYS A 80 -15.94 -16.15 12.29
N HIS A 81 -15.93 -15.96 13.60
CA HIS A 81 -16.48 -16.90 14.58
C HIS A 81 -18.01 -16.72 14.73
N TRP A 82 -18.75 -16.97 13.65
CA TRP A 82 -20.20 -16.73 13.58
C TRP A 82 -21.02 -17.50 14.63
N VAL A 83 -20.60 -18.72 14.98
CA VAL A 83 -21.25 -19.52 16.03
C VAL A 83 -21.13 -18.86 17.41
N LYS A 84 -19.95 -18.33 17.76
CA LYS A 84 -19.74 -17.60 19.03
C LYS A 84 -20.52 -16.29 19.06
N LEU A 85 -20.62 -15.60 17.92
CA LEU A 85 -21.46 -14.42 17.78
C LEU A 85 -22.94 -14.75 18.01
N LEU A 86 -23.45 -15.81 17.39
CA LEU A 86 -24.84 -16.23 17.56
C LEU A 86 -25.13 -16.65 19.00
N ALA A 87 -24.21 -17.39 19.64
CA ALA A 87 -24.30 -17.72 21.06
C ALA A 87 -24.31 -16.47 21.95
N LEU A 88 -23.49 -15.46 21.65
CA LEU A 88 -23.49 -14.18 22.36
C LEU A 88 -24.82 -13.45 22.20
N LEU A 89 -25.36 -13.37 20.98
CA LEU A 89 -26.65 -12.72 20.72
C LEU A 89 -27.80 -13.41 21.44
N LEU A 90 -27.82 -14.75 21.45
CA LEU A 90 -28.79 -15.54 22.21
C LEU A 90 -28.67 -15.31 23.73
N LEU A 91 -27.43 -15.26 24.25
CA LEU A 91 -27.18 -14.96 25.65
C LEU A 91 -27.68 -13.56 26.02
N LEU A 92 -27.38 -12.54 25.22
CA LEU A 92 -27.83 -11.16 25.45
C LEU A 92 -29.36 -11.08 25.42
N TYR A 93 -29.99 -11.79 24.49
CA TYR A 93 -31.44 -11.88 24.42
C TYR A 93 -32.06 -12.52 25.67
N LEU A 94 -31.50 -13.62 26.16
CA LEU A 94 -31.94 -14.29 27.38
C LEU A 94 -31.79 -13.37 28.60
N VAL A 95 -30.64 -12.69 28.72
CA VAL A 95 -30.39 -11.72 29.81
C VAL A 95 -31.39 -10.58 29.78
N CYS A 96 -31.66 -10.00 28.61
CA CYS A 96 -32.67 -8.94 28.47
C CYS A 96 -34.06 -9.44 28.86
N THR A 97 -34.41 -10.67 28.48
CA THR A 97 -35.67 -11.31 28.83
C THR A 97 -35.85 -11.42 30.34
N ILE A 98 -34.81 -11.88 31.05
CA ILE A 98 -34.81 -11.98 32.51
C ILE A 98 -34.93 -10.60 33.17
N LEU A 99 -34.17 -9.62 32.68
CA LEU A 99 -34.19 -8.26 33.23
C LEU A 99 -35.55 -7.57 33.01
N ILE A 100 -36.20 -7.80 31.88
CA ILE A 100 -37.53 -7.26 31.61
C ILE A 100 -38.60 -7.94 32.47
N GLN A 101 -38.50 -9.24 32.71
CA GLN A 101 -39.37 -9.91 33.67
C GLN A 101 -39.22 -9.35 35.09
N SER A 102 -38.02 -8.89 35.47
CA SER A 102 -37.80 -8.22 36.75
C SER A 102 -38.47 -6.83 36.85
N LEU A 103 -38.82 -6.20 35.72
CA LEU A 103 -39.57 -4.94 35.70
C LEU A 103 -41.06 -5.15 35.98
N SER A 104 -41.62 -6.33 35.67
CA SER A 104 -43.06 -6.57 35.85
C SER A 104 -43.52 -6.39 37.32
N PRO A 105 -42.86 -6.98 38.33
CA PRO A 105 -43.20 -6.73 39.74
C PRO A 105 -43.10 -5.26 40.17
N LEU A 106 -42.28 -4.44 39.48
CA LEU A 106 -42.13 -3.02 39.78
C LEU A 106 -43.42 -2.24 39.48
N SER A 107 -44.29 -2.72 38.57
CA SER A 107 -45.60 -2.07 38.34
C SER A 107 -46.56 -2.26 39.50
N ALA A 108 -46.43 -3.34 40.29
CA ALA A 108 -47.22 -3.57 41.49
C ALA A 108 -46.93 -2.56 42.61
N LEU A 109 -45.75 -1.92 42.60
CA LEU A 109 -45.39 -0.83 43.52
C LEU A 109 -46.07 0.50 43.14
N PHE A 110 -46.71 0.59 41.98
CA PHE A 110 -47.39 1.79 41.48
C PHE A 110 -48.79 1.47 40.91
N PRO A 111 -49.72 0.96 41.75
CA PRO A 111 -51.01 0.42 41.30
C PRO A 111 -51.92 1.45 40.62
N ASP A 112 -51.75 2.74 40.92
CA ASP A 112 -52.58 3.84 40.40
C ASP A 112 -52.25 4.21 38.94
N ASN A 113 -51.11 3.75 38.39
CA ASN A 113 -50.74 4.05 37.01
C ASN A 113 -51.23 2.94 36.05
N GLN A 114 -52.42 3.16 35.48
CA GLN A 114 -53.04 2.22 34.55
C GLN A 114 -52.18 1.93 33.29
N ARG A 115 -51.48 2.93 32.73
CA ARG A 115 -50.61 2.72 31.57
C ARG A 115 -49.44 1.82 31.94
N MET A 116 -48.81 2.08 33.06
CA MET A 116 -47.70 1.28 33.57
C MET A 116 -48.10 -0.17 33.78
N ARG A 117 -49.28 -0.42 34.36
CA ARG A 117 -49.84 -1.77 34.50
C ARG A 117 -50.05 -2.44 33.14
N ILE A 118 -50.74 -1.78 32.21
CA ILE A 118 -51.00 -2.32 30.86
C ILE A 118 -49.70 -2.64 30.12
N TYR A 119 -48.70 -1.76 30.17
CA TYR A 119 -47.41 -2.01 29.52
C TYR A 119 -46.64 -3.15 30.20
N SER A 120 -46.65 -3.22 31.54
CA SER A 120 -46.01 -4.33 32.26
C SER A 120 -46.66 -5.68 31.93
N GLU A 121 -47.99 -5.74 31.85
CA GLU A 121 -48.75 -6.96 31.51
C GLU A 121 -48.53 -7.38 30.05
N ARG A 122 -48.43 -6.42 29.12
CA ARG A 122 -48.16 -6.70 27.69
C ARG A 122 -46.76 -7.25 27.42
N ILE A 123 -45.81 -6.90 28.28
CA ILE A 123 -44.41 -7.31 28.15
C ILE A 123 -44.12 -8.54 29.02
N TYR A 124 -45.04 -8.88 29.94
CA TYR A 124 -44.90 -10.02 30.82
C TYR A 124 -45.01 -11.34 30.05
N ILE A 125 -43.98 -12.18 30.21
CA ILE A 125 -43.91 -13.50 29.59
C ILE A 125 -44.62 -14.47 30.53
N ASN A 126 -45.82 -14.90 30.14
CA ASN A 126 -46.64 -15.84 30.89
C ASN A 126 -46.31 -17.30 30.53
N SER A 127 -45.76 -17.52 29.35
CA SER A 127 -45.43 -18.83 28.80
C SER A 127 -44.12 -18.80 28.03
N ILE A 128 -43.54 -19.99 27.79
CA ILE A 128 -42.35 -20.12 26.94
C ILE A 128 -42.62 -19.59 25.51
N ALA A 129 -43.87 -19.66 25.02
CA ALA A 129 -44.24 -19.15 23.71
C ALA A 129 -44.10 -17.62 23.62
N ASP A 130 -44.32 -16.90 24.73
CA ASP A 130 -44.23 -15.43 24.76
C ASP A 130 -42.79 -14.93 24.61
N ILE A 131 -41.81 -15.76 24.99
CA ILE A 131 -40.39 -15.51 24.73
C ILE A 131 -40.22 -15.34 23.21
N PHE A 132 -40.67 -16.32 22.43
CA PHE A 132 -40.54 -16.31 20.97
C PHE A 132 -41.53 -15.39 20.24
N SER A 133 -42.37 -14.63 20.94
CA SER A 133 -43.33 -13.76 20.30
C SER A 133 -42.64 -12.58 19.60
N LEU A 134 -43.18 -12.19 18.44
CA LEU A 134 -42.66 -11.05 17.68
C LEU A 134 -42.74 -9.75 18.50
N ASN A 135 -43.76 -9.60 19.34
CA ASN A 135 -43.92 -8.43 20.19
C ASN A 135 -42.80 -8.35 21.24
N THR A 136 -42.54 -9.43 21.97
CA THR A 136 -41.42 -9.52 22.92
C THR A 136 -40.08 -9.30 22.23
N PHE A 137 -39.88 -9.91 21.06
CA PHE A 137 -38.68 -9.70 20.25
C PHE A 137 -38.49 -8.23 19.87
N ILE A 138 -39.52 -7.56 19.34
CA ILE A 138 -39.45 -6.13 18.95
C ILE A 138 -39.17 -5.26 20.17
N TRP A 139 -39.83 -5.48 21.31
CA TRP A 139 -39.59 -4.66 22.52
C TRP A 139 -38.20 -4.85 23.11
N ILE A 140 -37.67 -6.08 23.09
CA ILE A 140 -36.33 -6.41 23.60
C ILE A 140 -35.24 -5.88 22.66
N PHE A 141 -35.43 -6.02 21.35
CA PHE A 141 -34.38 -5.72 20.37
C PHE A 141 -34.45 -4.31 19.77
N SER A 142 -35.62 -3.66 19.65
CA SER A 142 -35.71 -2.40 18.89
C SER A 142 -34.85 -1.27 19.48
N ILE A 143 -35.07 -0.85 20.72
CA ILE A 143 -34.40 0.35 21.25
C ILE A 143 -32.91 0.11 21.58
N PRO A 144 -32.52 -0.98 22.28
CA PRO A 144 -31.12 -1.23 22.63
C PRO A 144 -30.27 -1.70 21.45
N MET A 145 -30.82 -2.45 20.49
CA MET A 145 -30.03 -3.05 19.42
C MET A 145 -29.76 -2.05 18.29
N PHE A 146 -30.70 -1.18 17.90
CA PHE A 146 -30.45 -0.24 16.80
C PHE A 146 -29.35 0.77 17.15
N GLY A 147 -29.34 1.34 18.35
CA GLY A 147 -28.29 2.26 18.79
C GLY A 147 -26.92 1.60 18.91
N THR A 148 -26.87 0.36 19.40
CA THR A 148 -25.62 -0.39 19.56
C THR A 148 -25.08 -0.92 18.24
N LEU A 149 -25.96 -1.38 17.35
CA LEU A 149 -25.62 -1.82 16.00
C LEU A 149 -25.12 -0.66 15.14
N PHE A 150 -25.70 0.53 15.26
CA PHE A 150 -25.22 1.72 14.55
C PHE A 150 -23.82 2.13 15.00
N ALA A 151 -23.58 2.24 16.32
CA ALA A 151 -22.26 2.54 16.86
C ALA A 151 -21.23 1.45 16.48
N PHE A 152 -21.65 0.20 16.45
CA PHE A 152 -20.86 -0.93 16.01
C PHE A 152 -20.50 -0.84 14.51
N ALA A 153 -21.48 -0.61 13.64
CA ALA A 153 -21.31 -0.48 12.20
C ALA A 153 -20.33 0.67 11.87
N ALA A 154 -20.52 1.83 12.51
CA ALA A 154 -19.63 2.98 12.37
C ALA A 154 -18.18 2.64 12.78
N LYS A 155 -17.98 1.91 13.88
CA LYS A 155 -16.66 1.46 14.35
C LYS A 155 -16.02 0.48 13.36
N THR A 156 -16.78 -0.49 12.83
CA THR A 156 -16.26 -1.44 11.84
C THR A 156 -15.86 -0.77 10.54
N LEU A 157 -16.70 0.16 10.03
CA LEU A 157 -16.40 0.91 8.81
C LEU A 157 -15.13 1.74 8.97
N LYS A 158 -15.01 2.43 10.11
CA LYS A 158 -13.81 3.21 10.44
C LYS A 158 -12.57 2.33 10.47
N ASN A 159 -12.60 1.22 11.20
CA ASN A 159 -11.44 0.32 11.31
C ASN A 159 -11.04 -0.26 9.95
N SER A 160 -12.00 -0.63 9.11
CA SER A 160 -11.74 -1.13 7.75
C SER A 160 -11.11 -0.06 6.87
N TYR A 161 -11.58 1.18 6.95
CA TYR A 161 -11.01 2.31 6.22
C TYR A 161 -9.56 2.59 6.64
N GLU A 162 -9.29 2.63 7.95
CA GLU A 162 -7.93 2.81 8.48
C GLU A 162 -7.00 1.66 8.08
N ALA A 163 -7.48 0.42 8.12
CA ALA A 163 -6.72 -0.76 7.68
C ALA A 163 -6.39 -0.69 6.19
N ASN A 164 -7.37 -0.33 5.34
CA ASN A 164 -7.15 -0.18 3.90
C ASN A 164 -6.13 0.92 3.60
N LYS A 165 -6.23 2.07 4.29
CA LYS A 165 -5.26 3.17 4.15
C LYS A 165 -3.86 2.71 4.56
N ARG A 166 -3.72 1.98 5.68
CA ARG A 166 -2.43 1.45 6.14
C ARG A 166 -1.85 0.44 5.14
N ASN A 167 -2.67 -0.45 4.59
CA ASN A 167 -2.23 -1.41 3.58
C ASN A 167 -1.76 -0.71 2.30
N ALA A 168 -2.44 0.35 1.86
CA ALA A 168 -2.01 1.15 0.71
C ALA A 168 -0.65 1.84 0.97
N MET A 169 -0.43 2.37 2.17
CA MET A 169 0.88 2.94 2.55
C MET A 169 1.98 1.87 2.55
N LEU A 170 1.74 0.71 3.16
CA LEU A 170 2.70 -0.39 3.19
C LEU A 170 3.04 -0.90 1.79
N GLN A 171 2.05 -0.98 0.90
CA GLN A 171 2.28 -1.39 -0.49
C GLN A 171 3.15 -0.37 -1.22
N LYS A 172 2.93 0.93 -1.01
CA LYS A 172 3.77 1.99 -1.56
C LYS A 172 5.21 1.90 -1.05
N GLU A 173 5.38 1.78 0.27
CA GLU A 173 6.71 1.64 0.90
C GLU A 173 7.43 0.39 0.38
N LYS A 174 6.71 -0.73 0.20
CA LYS A 174 7.25 -1.95 -0.39
C LYS A 174 7.76 -1.72 -1.82
N THR A 175 6.97 -1.07 -2.67
CA THR A 175 7.39 -0.74 -4.04
C THR A 175 8.60 0.18 -4.04
N GLU A 176 8.64 1.20 -3.16
CA GLU A 176 9.78 2.10 -3.04
C GLU A 176 11.05 1.37 -2.57
N MET A 177 10.94 0.44 -1.61
CA MET A 177 12.05 -0.40 -1.17
C MET A 177 12.54 -1.33 -2.29
N GLU A 178 11.62 -1.94 -3.03
CA GLU A 178 11.95 -2.81 -4.16
C GLU A 178 12.69 -2.02 -5.26
N LEU A 179 12.22 -0.82 -5.58
CA LEU A 179 12.90 0.08 -6.51
C LEU A 179 14.30 0.48 -6.02
N ASN A 180 14.45 0.81 -4.74
CA ASN A 180 15.74 1.16 -4.16
C ASN A 180 16.72 -0.01 -4.19
N PHE A 181 16.24 -1.22 -3.89
CA PHE A 181 17.03 -2.45 -3.99
C PHE A 181 17.48 -2.72 -5.44
N LEU A 182 16.56 -2.61 -6.40
CA LEU A 182 16.87 -2.79 -7.82
C LEU A 182 17.86 -1.73 -8.34
N ARG A 183 17.77 -0.48 -7.87
CA ARG A 183 18.76 0.58 -8.14
C ARG A 183 20.13 0.21 -7.57
N ALA A 184 20.17 -0.26 -6.33
CA ALA A 184 21.41 -0.64 -5.66
C ALA A 184 22.14 -1.83 -6.31
N GLN A 185 21.45 -2.71 -7.04
CA GLN A 185 22.12 -3.80 -7.76
C GLN A 185 22.85 -3.36 -9.03
N ILE A 186 22.47 -2.23 -9.63
CA ILE A 186 23.04 -1.77 -10.91
C ILE A 186 24.37 -1.03 -10.68
N HIS A 187 24.51 -0.32 -9.55
CA HIS A 187 25.66 0.55 -9.27
C HIS A 187 27.00 -0.17 -9.01
N PRO A 188 27.12 -1.22 -8.18
CA PRO A 188 28.44 -1.64 -7.68
C PRO A 188 29.26 -2.39 -8.74
N HIS A 189 28.63 -3.28 -9.49
CA HIS A 189 29.34 -4.18 -10.41
C HIS A 189 29.99 -3.42 -11.57
N PHE A 190 29.30 -2.42 -12.13
CA PHE A 190 29.88 -1.53 -13.13
C PHE A 190 31.05 -0.73 -12.57
N LEU A 191 30.91 -0.16 -11.38
CA LEU A 191 31.93 0.68 -10.75
C LEU A 191 33.21 -0.10 -10.42
N PHE A 192 33.09 -1.31 -9.85
CA PHE A 192 34.24 -2.16 -9.54
C PHE A 192 34.99 -2.62 -10.80
N ASN A 193 34.26 -3.02 -11.86
CA ASN A 193 34.90 -3.44 -13.11
C ASN A 193 35.58 -2.29 -13.84
N THR A 194 35.03 -1.08 -13.75
CA THR A 194 35.61 0.10 -14.41
C THR A 194 36.88 0.57 -13.69
N LEU A 195 36.90 0.55 -12.35
CA LEU A 195 38.10 0.83 -11.55
C LEU A 195 39.24 -0.16 -11.83
N ASN A 196 38.95 -1.47 -11.83
CA ASN A 196 39.96 -2.50 -12.02
C ASN A 196 40.63 -2.43 -13.41
N ASN A 197 39.88 -2.11 -14.46
CA ASN A 197 40.43 -2.03 -15.82
C ASN A 197 41.25 -0.75 -16.05
N ILE A 198 40.86 0.37 -15.43
CA ILE A 198 41.59 1.63 -15.54
C ILE A 198 42.89 1.61 -14.74
N TYR A 199 42.94 0.87 -13.61
CA TYR A 199 44.21 0.58 -12.92
C TYR A 199 45.25 -0.04 -13.87
N GLY A 200 44.82 -0.91 -14.79
CA GLY A 200 45.69 -1.47 -15.84
C GLY A 200 46.13 -0.44 -16.90
N MET A 201 45.24 0.49 -17.30
CA MET A 201 45.54 1.50 -18.34
C MET A 201 46.40 2.67 -17.82
N VAL A 202 46.32 3.00 -16.54
CA VAL A 202 47.10 4.08 -15.90
C VAL A 202 48.60 3.75 -15.86
N MET A 203 48.97 2.46 -15.91
CA MET A 203 50.36 2.02 -15.96
C MET A 203 51.05 2.28 -17.33
N GLU A 204 50.29 2.59 -18.39
CA GLU A 204 50.82 2.59 -19.77
C GLU A 204 50.81 3.95 -20.50
N ASN A 205 50.13 5.02 -20.06
CA ASN A 205 50.10 6.26 -20.87
C ASN A 205 49.63 7.58 -20.19
N GLU A 206 50.02 8.73 -20.78
CA GLU A 206 49.65 10.11 -20.39
C GLU A 206 48.15 10.45 -20.57
N ARG A 207 47.38 9.62 -21.31
CA ARG A 207 45.92 9.76 -21.48
C ARG A 207 45.09 9.33 -20.27
N ALA A 208 45.73 8.77 -19.23
CA ALA A 208 45.07 8.27 -18.02
C ALA A 208 44.25 9.36 -17.29
N GLY A 209 44.71 10.61 -17.29
CA GLY A 209 44.01 11.72 -16.61
C GLY A 209 42.61 12.00 -17.17
N GLN A 210 42.42 11.94 -18.48
CA GLN A 210 41.11 12.18 -19.11
C GLN A 210 40.13 11.04 -18.86
N VAL A 211 40.63 9.79 -18.80
CA VAL A 211 39.82 8.60 -18.49
C VAL A 211 39.33 8.64 -17.03
N VAL A 212 40.19 9.05 -16.10
CA VAL A 212 39.84 9.21 -14.67
C VAL A 212 38.79 10.31 -14.47
N LEU A 213 38.90 11.44 -15.18
CA LEU A 213 37.90 12.51 -15.12
C LEU A 213 36.53 12.05 -15.62
N LYS A 214 36.46 11.40 -16.79
CA LYS A 214 35.22 10.81 -17.31
C LYS A 214 34.62 9.76 -16.36
N LEU A 215 35.45 8.96 -15.72
CA LEU A 215 34.98 8.00 -14.71
C LEU A 215 34.38 8.71 -13.48
N SER A 216 35.04 9.76 -12.99
CA SER A 216 34.55 10.57 -11.87
C SER A 216 33.18 11.18 -12.17
N ASP A 217 32.95 11.62 -13.41
CA ASP A 217 31.67 12.16 -13.85
C ASP A 217 30.59 11.08 -13.94
N LEU A 218 30.90 9.89 -14.47
CA LEU A 218 29.97 8.74 -14.45
C LEU A 218 29.63 8.30 -13.01
N LEU A 219 30.63 8.28 -12.12
CA LEU A 219 30.46 7.99 -10.70
C LEU A 219 29.54 9.00 -10.01
N ARG A 220 29.78 10.29 -10.27
CA ARG A 220 28.97 11.38 -9.71
C ARG A 220 27.53 11.28 -10.17
N PHE A 221 27.31 11.08 -11.47
CA PHE A 221 25.97 10.94 -12.02
C PHE A 221 25.24 9.73 -11.42
N SER A 222 25.93 8.59 -11.34
CA SER A 222 25.39 7.38 -10.72
C SER A 222 25.01 7.69 -9.27
N LEU A 223 25.95 8.11 -8.42
CA LEU A 223 25.74 8.22 -6.98
C LEU A 223 24.79 9.34 -6.55
N TYR A 224 24.81 10.49 -7.22
CA TYR A 224 24.12 11.69 -6.75
C TYR A 224 22.94 12.08 -7.64
N GLU A 225 23.11 12.03 -8.96
CA GLU A 225 22.12 12.56 -9.90
C GLU A 225 21.04 11.54 -10.28
N SER A 226 21.33 10.24 -10.18
CA SER A 226 20.34 9.17 -10.41
C SER A 226 19.38 8.90 -9.23
N SER A 227 19.54 9.65 -8.13
CA SER A 227 18.76 9.46 -6.90
C SER A 227 17.28 9.86 -7.05
N GLY A 228 16.97 10.74 -8.00
CA GLY A 228 15.61 11.20 -8.30
C GLY A 228 14.67 10.12 -8.86
N LYS A 229 13.36 10.40 -8.92
CA LYS A 229 12.37 9.50 -9.55
C LYS A 229 12.50 9.50 -11.07
N ARG A 230 12.75 10.66 -11.67
CA ARG A 230 13.01 10.87 -13.10
C ARG A 230 14.06 11.97 -13.27
N ILE A 231 14.74 11.96 -14.42
CA ILE A 231 15.72 12.95 -14.86
C ILE A 231 15.41 13.39 -16.30
N PRO A 232 15.91 14.54 -16.76
CA PRO A 232 15.89 14.90 -18.18
C PRO A 232 16.58 13.83 -19.03
N ILE A 233 15.96 13.41 -20.14
CA ILE A 233 16.57 12.45 -21.08
C ILE A 233 17.91 12.94 -21.61
N GLY A 234 18.13 14.25 -21.72
CA GLY A 234 19.41 14.83 -22.08
C GLY A 234 20.56 14.38 -21.17
N ARG A 235 20.31 14.26 -19.87
CA ARG A 235 21.32 13.77 -18.91
C ARG A 235 21.60 12.28 -19.06
N GLU A 236 20.57 11.47 -19.35
CA GLU A 236 20.76 10.04 -19.68
C GLU A 236 21.57 9.88 -20.97
N VAL A 237 21.31 10.70 -21.99
CA VAL A 237 22.07 10.72 -23.26
C VAL A 237 23.53 11.05 -23.04
N GLU A 238 23.83 12.10 -22.26
CA GLU A 238 25.20 12.49 -21.91
C GLU A 238 25.91 11.34 -21.19
N PHE A 239 25.25 10.73 -20.21
CA PHE A 239 25.80 9.57 -19.49
C PHE A 239 26.07 8.38 -20.40
N LEU A 240 25.15 8.04 -21.31
CA LEU A 240 25.35 6.96 -22.29
C LEU A 240 26.52 7.28 -23.24
N ALA A 241 26.62 8.52 -23.73
CA ALA A 241 27.71 8.93 -24.61
C ALA A 241 29.07 8.84 -23.91
N ASP A 242 29.18 9.30 -22.67
CA ASP A 242 30.41 9.19 -21.88
C ASP A 242 30.80 7.74 -21.61
N TYR A 243 29.82 6.88 -21.31
CA TYR A 243 30.04 5.45 -21.18
C TYR A 243 30.55 4.82 -22.48
N ILE A 244 29.90 5.09 -23.61
CA ILE A 244 30.30 4.55 -24.92
C ILE A 244 31.71 5.03 -25.30
N ASN A 245 32.06 6.28 -24.99
CA ASN A 245 33.41 6.81 -25.21
C ASN A 245 34.46 6.07 -24.39
N LEU A 246 34.18 5.74 -23.12
CA LEU A 246 35.08 4.91 -22.30
C LEU A 246 35.23 3.51 -22.88
N GLU A 247 34.14 2.91 -23.34
CA GLU A 247 34.15 1.60 -24.00
C GLU A 247 34.96 1.61 -25.31
N GLN A 248 34.87 2.68 -26.10
CA GLN A 248 35.69 2.88 -27.29
C GLN A 248 37.18 2.98 -26.97
N ILE A 249 37.54 3.69 -25.90
CA ILE A 249 38.94 3.78 -25.42
C ILE A 249 39.43 2.40 -24.97
N ARG A 250 38.62 1.68 -24.18
CA ARG A 250 38.94 0.33 -23.70
C ARG A 250 39.22 -0.64 -24.85
N HIS A 251 38.43 -0.54 -25.90
CA HIS A 251 38.49 -1.45 -27.04
C HIS A 251 39.31 -0.92 -28.21
N HIS A 252 40.03 0.20 -28.07
CA HIS A 252 40.75 0.86 -29.17
C HIS A 252 41.74 -0.06 -29.91
N ASN A 253 42.35 -1.02 -29.21
CA ASN A 253 43.30 -1.99 -29.79
C ASN A 253 42.61 -3.23 -30.38
N THR A 254 41.28 -3.31 -30.28
CA THR A 254 40.44 -4.44 -30.69
C THR A 254 39.62 -3.98 -31.89
N ARG A 255 39.54 -4.77 -32.98
CA ARG A 255 38.87 -4.39 -34.24
C ARG A 255 37.34 -4.38 -34.10
N VAL A 256 36.80 -3.50 -33.28
CA VAL A 256 35.38 -3.44 -32.90
C VAL A 256 34.76 -2.19 -33.50
N ALA A 257 33.73 -2.36 -34.32
CA ALA A 257 32.98 -1.24 -34.88
C ALA A 257 31.88 -0.80 -33.90
N ILE A 258 32.06 0.36 -33.27
CA ILE A 258 31.10 0.93 -32.31
C ILE A 258 30.47 2.17 -32.96
N SER A 259 29.15 2.18 -33.10
CA SER A 259 28.41 3.34 -33.62
C SER A 259 27.19 3.65 -32.75
N TYR A 260 26.94 4.93 -32.49
CA TYR A 260 25.74 5.38 -31.80
C TYR A 260 25.14 6.62 -32.47
N ASP A 261 23.82 6.77 -32.38
CA ASP A 261 23.06 7.91 -32.91
C ASP A 261 22.02 8.38 -31.88
N PHE A 262 22.23 9.57 -31.33
CA PHE A 262 21.37 10.22 -30.33
C PHE A 262 20.85 11.59 -30.79
N ASP A 263 21.11 11.99 -32.04
CA ASP A 263 20.84 13.34 -32.53
C ASP A 263 19.34 13.61 -32.73
N HIS A 264 18.53 12.56 -32.69
CA HIS A 264 17.08 12.61 -32.87
C HIS A 264 16.29 12.82 -31.57
N ILE A 265 16.93 13.31 -30.51
CA ILE A 265 16.25 13.77 -29.29
C ILE A 265 15.88 15.25 -29.45
N LYS A 266 14.58 15.53 -29.59
CA LYS A 266 14.07 16.89 -29.81
C LYS A 266 13.93 17.67 -28.50
N ASN A 267 13.41 17.04 -27.46
CA ASN A 267 13.19 17.67 -26.15
C ASN A 267 14.06 16.97 -25.08
N LYS A 268 15.18 17.62 -24.72
CA LYS A 268 16.12 17.09 -23.72
C LYS A 268 15.56 17.06 -22.30
N GLU A 269 14.48 17.81 -22.02
CA GLU A 269 13.82 17.87 -20.71
C GLU A 269 12.78 16.77 -20.51
N THR A 270 12.53 15.93 -21.52
CA THR A 270 11.59 14.82 -21.39
C THR A 270 11.99 13.88 -20.24
N PRO A 271 11.10 13.61 -19.27
CA PRO A 271 11.48 12.94 -18.04
C PRO A 271 11.56 11.41 -18.23
N ILE A 272 12.74 10.85 -17.97
CA ILE A 272 13.03 9.41 -18.01
C ILE A 272 13.50 8.89 -16.65
N VAL A 273 13.26 7.61 -16.36
CA VAL A 273 13.88 6.94 -15.22
C VAL A 273 15.39 6.85 -15.44
N PRO A 274 16.23 7.32 -14.48
CA PRO A 274 17.67 7.35 -14.66
C PRO A 274 18.28 5.95 -14.71
N LEU A 275 19.39 5.79 -15.43
CA LEU A 275 20.16 4.54 -15.52
C LEU A 275 19.30 3.35 -15.99
N LEU A 276 18.30 3.59 -16.82
CA LEU A 276 17.44 2.54 -17.36
C LEU A 276 18.04 1.96 -18.63
N LEU A 277 18.55 2.82 -19.50
CA LEU A 277 19.02 2.43 -20.84
C LEU A 277 20.41 1.77 -20.76
N ILE A 278 21.24 2.21 -19.79
CA ILE A 278 22.59 1.70 -19.61
C ILE A 278 22.66 0.18 -19.42
N SER A 279 21.66 -0.45 -18.77
CA SER A 279 21.66 -1.90 -18.55
C SER A 279 21.66 -2.69 -19.85
N PHE A 280 21.05 -2.16 -20.91
CA PHE A 280 21.04 -2.79 -22.24
C PHE A 280 22.34 -2.50 -23.01
N VAL A 281 22.88 -1.29 -22.87
CA VAL A 281 24.16 -0.91 -23.48
C VAL A 281 25.31 -1.73 -22.87
N GLU A 282 25.38 -1.84 -21.55
CA GLU A 282 26.36 -2.67 -20.84
C GLU A 282 26.28 -4.13 -21.31
N ASN A 283 25.07 -4.67 -21.44
CA ASN A 283 24.86 -6.03 -21.93
C ASN A 283 25.43 -6.22 -23.36
N ALA A 284 25.25 -5.22 -24.24
CA ALA A 284 25.76 -5.26 -25.60
C ALA A 284 27.28 -5.25 -25.67
N PHE A 285 27.96 -4.42 -24.85
CA PHE A 285 29.42 -4.44 -24.79
C PHE A 285 29.96 -5.74 -24.16
N LYS A 286 29.33 -6.22 -23.07
CA LYS A 286 29.73 -7.44 -22.37
C LYS A 286 29.68 -8.69 -23.26
N HIS A 287 28.67 -8.79 -24.12
CA HIS A 287 28.46 -9.98 -24.95
C HIS A 287 28.90 -9.82 -26.40
N GLY A 288 28.93 -8.58 -26.89
CA GLY A 288 29.23 -8.27 -28.28
C GLY A 288 30.70 -8.03 -28.58
N VAL A 289 31.49 -7.69 -27.56
CA VAL A 289 32.91 -7.34 -27.72
C VAL A 289 33.79 -8.40 -27.08
N ASN A 290 33.74 -9.62 -27.62
CA ASN A 290 34.58 -10.73 -27.17
C ASN A 290 35.80 -10.88 -28.08
N ALA A 291 36.98 -11.09 -27.50
CA ALA A 291 38.27 -11.10 -28.21
C ALA A 291 38.39 -12.19 -29.30
N THR A 292 37.50 -13.18 -29.30
CA THR A 292 37.43 -14.26 -30.29
C THR A 292 36.68 -13.87 -31.57
N ILE A 293 36.01 -12.72 -31.60
CA ILE A 293 35.19 -12.26 -32.73
C ILE A 293 36.02 -11.33 -33.61
N GLY A 294 36.51 -11.83 -34.75
CA GLY A 294 37.36 -11.04 -35.67
C GLY A 294 36.68 -9.81 -36.33
N LYS A 295 35.35 -9.66 -36.20
CA LYS A 295 34.53 -8.55 -36.70
C LYS A 295 33.42 -8.16 -35.69
N ALA A 296 33.79 -7.85 -34.46
CA ALA A 296 32.81 -7.45 -33.45
C ALA A 296 32.21 -6.07 -33.77
N TRP A 297 30.92 -5.88 -33.50
CA TRP A 297 30.25 -4.59 -33.67
C TRP A 297 29.13 -4.37 -32.65
N VAL A 298 28.89 -3.09 -32.32
CA VAL A 298 27.81 -2.62 -31.45
C VAL A 298 27.18 -1.39 -32.09
N ARG A 299 25.85 -1.40 -32.25
CA ARG A 299 25.04 -0.31 -32.79
C ARG A 299 24.00 0.12 -31.76
N ILE A 300 23.93 1.42 -31.52
CA ILE A 300 23.01 1.99 -30.54
C ILE A 300 22.27 3.15 -31.21
N SER A 301 20.95 3.23 -31.06
CA SER A 301 20.21 4.43 -31.49
C SER A 301 19.15 4.80 -30.47
N LEU A 302 18.97 6.10 -30.26
CA LEU A 302 17.94 6.64 -29.40
C LEU A 302 17.24 7.79 -30.14
N LYS A 303 15.94 7.67 -30.31
CA LYS A 303 15.12 8.64 -31.05
C LYS A 303 13.90 9.04 -30.23
N GLN A 304 13.44 10.28 -30.43
CA GLN A 304 12.23 10.79 -29.80
C GLN A 304 11.20 11.19 -30.87
N GLU A 305 10.03 10.58 -30.78
CA GLU A 305 8.88 10.84 -31.65
C GLU A 305 7.70 11.32 -30.79
N GLY A 306 7.56 12.64 -30.67
CA GLY A 306 6.62 13.26 -29.73
C GLY A 306 6.96 12.84 -28.29
N ASP A 307 6.01 12.18 -27.65
CA ASP A 307 6.13 11.67 -26.28
C ASP A 307 6.52 10.19 -26.22
N THR A 308 7.08 9.67 -27.31
CA THR A 308 7.58 8.30 -27.39
C THR A 308 9.07 8.30 -27.57
N ILE A 309 9.77 7.55 -26.71
CA ILE A 309 11.20 7.27 -26.82
C ILE A 309 11.36 5.90 -27.47
N LEU A 310 12.11 5.85 -28.56
CA LEU A 310 12.49 4.64 -29.27
C LEU A 310 13.96 4.39 -29.04
N PHE A 311 14.27 3.33 -28.31
CA PHE A 311 15.64 2.94 -27.99
C PHE A 311 15.99 1.60 -28.60
N HIS A 312 17.18 1.54 -29.20
CA HIS A 312 17.66 0.40 -29.93
C HIS A 312 19.11 0.08 -29.58
N VAL A 313 19.40 -1.19 -29.30
CA VAL A 313 20.76 -1.69 -29.10
C VAL A 313 20.91 -3.02 -29.81
N GLU A 314 21.93 -3.14 -30.65
CA GLU A 314 22.24 -4.36 -31.37
C GLU A 314 23.74 -4.65 -31.31
N ASN A 315 24.12 -5.90 -31.08
CA ASN A 315 25.52 -6.32 -31.10
C ASN A 315 25.73 -7.64 -31.82
N SER A 316 26.93 -7.83 -32.37
CA SER A 316 27.37 -9.10 -32.94
C SER A 316 27.45 -10.20 -31.88
N LYS A 317 27.20 -11.45 -32.26
CA LYS A 317 27.38 -12.64 -31.41
C LYS A 317 28.55 -13.49 -31.93
N PRO A 318 29.37 -14.10 -31.06
CA PRO A 318 30.39 -15.05 -31.48
C PRO A 318 29.74 -16.31 -32.05
N ASP A 319 30.30 -16.81 -33.14
CA ASP A 319 29.94 -18.07 -33.79
C ASP A 319 30.36 -19.25 -32.89
N THR A 320 29.55 -19.55 -31.87
CA THR A 320 29.84 -20.62 -30.91
C THR A 320 28.59 -21.41 -30.56
N LYS A 321 28.55 -22.66 -31.02
CA LYS A 321 27.69 -23.76 -30.57
C LYS A 321 27.92 -24.17 -29.09
N LYS A 322 28.60 -23.37 -28.27
CA LYS A 322 28.86 -23.68 -26.87
C LYS A 322 27.87 -22.94 -25.99
N GLU A 323 27.07 -23.71 -25.26
CA GLU A 323 26.17 -23.24 -24.21
C GLU A 323 26.94 -22.31 -23.26
N ARG A 324 26.47 -21.07 -23.16
CA ARG A 324 27.00 -20.11 -22.19
C ARG A 324 26.44 -20.47 -20.80
N PRO A 325 27.24 -20.34 -19.74
CA PRO A 325 26.70 -20.46 -18.38
C PRO A 325 25.62 -19.40 -18.16
N ALA A 326 24.50 -19.80 -17.57
CA ALA A 326 23.26 -19.02 -17.39
C ALA A 326 23.36 -17.82 -16.42
N THR A 327 24.57 -17.30 -16.16
CA THR A 327 24.86 -16.40 -15.04
C THR A 327 24.89 -14.91 -15.37
N THR A 328 24.48 -14.47 -16.56
CA THR A 328 24.60 -13.04 -16.97
C THR A 328 23.31 -12.26 -17.13
N GLY A 329 22.14 -12.79 -16.75
CA GLY A 329 20.83 -12.15 -16.98
C GLY A 329 20.40 -11.07 -15.96
N ILE A 330 21.13 -10.86 -14.86
CA ILE A 330 20.67 -10.03 -13.73
C ILE A 330 20.37 -8.58 -14.16
N GLY A 331 21.21 -7.98 -15.00
CA GLY A 331 21.03 -6.59 -15.45
C GLY A 331 19.78 -6.38 -16.30
N ILE A 332 19.52 -7.29 -17.25
CA ILE A 332 18.33 -7.23 -18.11
C ILE A 332 17.07 -7.55 -17.31
N GLU A 333 17.09 -8.56 -16.44
CA GLU A 333 15.95 -8.89 -15.58
C GLU A 333 15.61 -7.73 -14.63
N ASN A 334 16.62 -7.04 -14.09
CA ASN A 334 16.42 -5.83 -13.31
C ASN A 334 15.80 -4.70 -14.15
N ALA A 335 16.27 -4.49 -15.38
CA ALA A 335 15.70 -3.50 -16.28
C ALA A 335 14.22 -3.82 -16.61
N LYS A 336 13.89 -5.08 -16.92
CA LYS A 336 12.51 -5.54 -17.13
C LYS A 336 11.63 -5.28 -15.93
N ARG A 337 12.09 -5.63 -14.72
CA ARG A 337 11.33 -5.42 -13.48
C ARG A 337 11.12 -3.94 -13.19
N ARG A 338 12.14 -3.09 -13.42
CA ARG A 338 12.02 -1.63 -13.31
C ARG A 338 11.03 -1.05 -14.32
N LEU A 339 11.05 -1.52 -15.57
CA LEU A 339 10.08 -1.12 -16.59
C LEU A 339 8.64 -1.46 -16.16
N ALA A 340 8.40 -2.68 -15.68
CA ALA A 340 7.08 -3.11 -15.19
C ALA A 340 6.56 -2.25 -14.02
N LEU A 341 7.45 -1.85 -13.11
CA LEU A 341 7.08 -1.04 -11.93
C LEU A 341 6.90 0.45 -12.24
N LEU A 342 7.68 1.01 -13.17
CA LEU A 342 7.78 2.45 -13.40
C LEU A 342 7.05 2.93 -14.66
N TYR A 343 6.82 2.03 -15.63
CA TYR A 343 6.12 2.30 -16.88
C TYR A 343 5.01 1.26 -17.14
N PRO A 344 4.10 0.99 -16.18
CA PRO A 344 3.01 0.02 -16.40
C PRO A 344 2.18 0.43 -17.62
N ASP A 345 1.98 -0.50 -18.56
CA ASP A 345 1.27 -0.30 -19.83
C ASP A 345 1.80 0.85 -20.72
N LYS A 346 2.98 1.39 -20.38
CA LYS A 346 3.63 2.51 -21.08
C LYS A 346 4.98 2.12 -21.68
N HIS A 347 5.27 0.82 -21.76
CA HIS A 347 6.48 0.32 -22.40
C HIS A 347 6.22 -0.94 -23.23
N HIS A 348 7.03 -1.12 -24.27
CA HIS A 348 7.13 -2.37 -25.00
C HIS A 348 8.61 -2.71 -25.17
N LEU A 349 9.05 -3.84 -24.60
CA LEU A 349 10.41 -4.34 -24.73
C LEU A 349 10.39 -5.61 -25.57
N ASN A 350 11.06 -5.58 -26.71
CA ASN A 350 11.28 -6.73 -27.57
C ASN A 350 12.77 -7.07 -27.61
N ILE A 351 13.09 -8.33 -27.31
CA ILE A 351 14.46 -8.85 -27.35
C ILE A 351 14.46 -10.00 -28.36
N THR A 352 15.24 -9.84 -29.42
CA THR A 352 15.37 -10.80 -30.51
C THR A 352 16.82 -11.23 -30.63
N GLU A 353 17.04 -12.54 -30.74
CA GLU A 353 18.36 -13.13 -30.90
C GLU A 353 18.39 -13.95 -32.19
N THR A 354 19.39 -13.68 -33.01
CA THR A 354 19.69 -14.43 -34.24
C THR A 354 21.00 -15.21 -34.06
N ALA A 355 21.42 -15.95 -35.09
CA ALA A 355 22.71 -16.63 -35.06
C ALA A 355 23.87 -15.64 -34.87
N ASP A 356 23.78 -14.47 -35.51
CA ASP A 356 24.88 -13.53 -35.65
C ASP A 356 24.71 -12.24 -34.82
N SER A 357 23.50 -11.95 -34.32
CA SER A 357 23.22 -10.73 -33.58
C SER A 357 22.27 -10.92 -32.40
N TYR A 358 22.42 -10.04 -31.41
CA TYR A 358 21.51 -9.87 -30.29
C TYR A 358 20.96 -8.45 -30.32
N LYS A 359 19.63 -8.31 -30.31
CA LYS A 359 18.93 -7.06 -30.61
C LYS A 359 17.88 -6.75 -29.55
N VAL A 360 17.95 -5.57 -28.96
CA VAL A 360 17.00 -5.03 -27.97
C VAL A 360 16.31 -3.81 -28.58
N SER A 361 14.97 -3.83 -28.57
CA SER A 361 14.14 -2.70 -28.98
C SER A 361 13.20 -2.34 -27.85
N LEU A 362 13.29 -1.11 -27.37
CA LEU A 362 12.47 -0.59 -26.28
C LEU A 362 11.71 0.65 -26.77
N THR A 363 10.40 0.60 -26.64
CA THR A 363 9.50 1.74 -26.82
C THR A 363 9.01 2.18 -25.46
N LEU A 364 9.15 3.46 -25.12
CA LEU A 364 8.65 4.07 -23.89
C LEU A 364 7.72 5.23 -24.22
N HIS A 365 6.56 5.28 -23.57
CA HIS A 365 5.68 6.44 -23.61
C HIS A 365 5.93 7.32 -22.37
N THR A 366 6.29 8.58 -22.58
CA THR A 366 6.72 9.50 -21.52
C THR A 366 5.61 10.38 -20.95
N ASN A 367 4.43 10.37 -21.55
CA ASN A 367 3.25 11.07 -21.04
C ASN A 367 2.75 10.46 -19.74
N ASP A 368 2.36 11.33 -18.80
CA ASP A 368 1.70 10.93 -17.55
C ASP A 368 0.21 10.62 -17.76
#